data_AF-A0A6I1JK07-F1
#
_entry.id   AF-A0A6I1JK07-F1
#
_cell.length_a   1.000
_cell.length_b   1.000
_cell.length_c   1.000
_cell.angle_alpha   90.00
_cell.angle_beta   90.00
_cell.angle_gamma   90.00
#
_symmetry.space_group_name_H-M   'P 1'
#
loop_
_entity.id
_entity.type
_entity.pdbx_description
1 polymer ?
#
loop_
_entity_poly.entity_id
_entity_poly.type
_entity_poly.pdbx_seq_one_letter_code
_entity_poly.pdbx_strand_id
1 'polypeptide(L)'
;MNEIVKPHYPVERLPEDIRKELGDVRHVTLRIEAEPSTARETRADMRARIAAQPGFKPYDSTQEVVDMVRWIRDAEGDPPARWRR
;
A
#
# COMPACT_ATOMS: atom_id res chain seq x y z
N MET A 1 -6.20 -19.86 -3.85
CA MET A 1 -6.54 -19.78 -5.28
C MET A 1 -7.63 -18.73 -5.39
N ASN A 2 -7.26 -17.51 -5.78
CA ASN A 2 -8.19 -16.40 -5.86
C ASN A 2 -8.48 -16.14 -7.34
N GLU A 3 -9.73 -16.32 -7.75
CA GLU A 3 -10.19 -16.09 -9.11
C GLU A 3 -11.04 -14.82 -9.15
N ILE A 4 -10.71 -13.90 -10.07
CA ILE A 4 -11.50 -12.69 -10.32
C ILE A 4 -11.96 -12.73 -11.78
N VAL A 5 -13.27 -12.76 -12.00
CA VAL A 5 -13.89 -12.73 -13.33
C VAL A 5 -14.54 -11.36 -13.56
N LYS A 6 -14.20 -10.70 -14.67
CA LYS A 6 -14.80 -9.43 -15.11
C LYS A 6 -15.48 -9.63 -16.48
N PRO A 7 -16.82 -9.81 -16.54
CA PRO A 7 -17.54 -10.22 -17.75
C PRO A 7 -17.68 -9.15 -18.86
N HIS A 8 -17.28 -7.89 -18.61
CA HIS A 8 -17.40 -6.79 -19.58
C HIS A 8 -16.21 -5.83 -19.50
N TYR A 9 -15.00 -6.35 -19.65
CA TYR A 9 -13.79 -5.54 -19.63
C TYR A 9 -13.59 -4.84 -20.99
N PRO A 10 -13.39 -3.50 -21.03
CA PRO A 10 -13.24 -2.77 -22.28
C PRO A 10 -11.90 -3.10 -22.96
N VAL A 11 -11.95 -3.35 -24.26
CA VAL A 11 -10.79 -3.76 -25.07
C VAL A 11 -9.71 -2.68 -25.16
N GLU A 12 -10.09 -1.40 -25.01
CA GLU A 12 -9.16 -0.26 -24.95
C GLU A 12 -8.17 -0.34 -23.78
N ARG A 13 -8.56 -1.02 -22.70
CA ARG A 13 -7.72 -1.23 -21.50
C ARG A 13 -6.89 -2.51 -21.55
N LEU A 14 -6.91 -3.23 -22.68
CA LEU A 14 -6.04 -4.38 -22.89
C LEU A 14 -4.70 -3.95 -23.51
N PRO A 15 -3.62 -4.71 -23.25
CA PRO A 15 -2.37 -4.61 -23.99
C PRO A 15 -2.55 -4.67 -25.51
N GLU A 16 -1.67 -3.99 -26.26
CA GLU A 16 -1.81 -3.81 -27.72
C GLU A 16 -1.68 -5.12 -28.52
N ASP A 17 -0.87 -6.05 -28.03
CA ASP A 17 -0.69 -7.41 -28.56
C ASP A 17 -2.02 -8.18 -28.57
N ILE A 18 -2.71 -8.22 -27.42
CA ILE A 18 -4.01 -8.89 -27.29
C ILE A 18 -5.10 -8.15 -28.05
N ARG A 19 -5.04 -6.81 -28.08
CA ARG A 19 -6.01 -5.97 -28.79
C ARG A 19 -6.04 -6.25 -30.28
N LYS A 20 -4.88 -6.50 -30.90
CA LYS A 20 -4.77 -6.79 -32.34
C LYS A 20 -5.43 -8.12 -32.73
N GLU A 21 -5.45 -9.09 -31.82
CA GLU A 21 -6.07 -10.41 -32.06
C GLU A 21 -7.59 -10.40 -31.89
N LEU A 22 -8.14 -9.43 -31.15
CA LEU A 22 -9.57 -9.36 -30.81
C LEU A 22 -10.46 -8.73 -31.90
N GLY A 23 -9.87 -8.18 -32.97
CA GLY A 23 -10.61 -7.59 -34.09
C GLY A 23 -11.56 -6.46 -33.65
N ASP A 24 -12.84 -6.54 -34.06
CA ASP A 24 -13.87 -5.51 -33.85
C ASP A 24 -14.66 -5.63 -32.53
N VAL A 25 -14.22 -6.46 -31.59
CA VAL A 25 -14.94 -6.69 -30.34
C VAL A 25 -14.71 -5.53 -29.36
N ARG A 26 -15.79 -5.01 -28.74
CA ARG A 26 -15.72 -3.89 -27.78
C ARG A 26 -15.47 -4.30 -26.33
N HIS A 27 -15.91 -5.50 -25.94
CA HIS A 27 -15.85 -5.99 -24.56
C HIS A 27 -15.41 -7.46 -24.53
N VAL A 28 -14.58 -7.80 -23.56
CA VAL A 28 -14.13 -9.18 -23.31
C VAL A 28 -14.38 -9.60 -21.86
N THR A 29 -14.46 -10.91 -21.64
CA THR A 29 -14.44 -11.47 -20.30
C THR A 29 -12.98 -11.66 -19.86
N LEU A 30 -12.55 -10.91 -18.85
CA LEU A 30 -11.20 -11.03 -18.29
C LEU A 30 -11.23 -11.95 -17.07
N ARG A 31 -10.46 -13.03 -17.10
CA ARG A 31 -10.26 -13.96 -15.98
C ARG A 31 -8.84 -13.75 -15.43
N ILE A 32 -8.75 -13.32 -14.18
CA ILE A 32 -7.48 -13.13 -13.48
C ILE A 32 -7.31 -14.29 -12.51
N GLU A 33 -6.31 -15.12 -12.78
CA GLU A 33 -5.87 -16.17 -11.87
C GLU A 33 -4.60 -15.71 -11.16
N ALA A 34 -4.70 -15.48 -9.86
CA ALA A 34 -3.55 -15.17 -9.05
C ALA A 34 -3.11 -16.43 -8.30
N GLU A 35 -1.85 -16.82 -8.50
CA GLU A 35 -1.17 -17.69 -7.54
C GLU A 35 -1.22 -17.02 -6.16
N PRO A 36 -1.44 -17.78 -5.08
CA PRO A 36 -1.35 -17.22 -3.74
C PRO A 36 0.05 -16.61 -3.59
N SER A 37 0.13 -15.29 -3.52
CA SER A 37 1.39 -14.59 -3.25
C SER A 37 1.94 -15.15 -1.93
N THR A 38 3.07 -15.85 -1.98
CA THR A 38 3.79 -16.29 -0.78
C THR A 38 4.28 -15.10 0.04
N ALA A 39 4.40 -13.93 -0.58
CA ALA A 39 4.78 -12.68 0.05
C ALA A 39 3.56 -11.88 0.53
N ARG A 40 2.87 -12.36 1.56
CA ARG A 40 2.09 -11.43 2.39
C ARG A 40 3.09 -10.83 3.37
N GLU A 41 3.48 -9.56 3.16
CA GLU A 41 4.37 -8.84 4.07
C GLU A 41 3.81 -8.99 5.50
N THR A 42 4.58 -9.65 6.38
CA THR A 42 4.15 -9.86 7.75
C THR A 42 4.28 -8.55 8.52
N ARG A 43 3.62 -8.47 9.68
CA ARG A 43 3.84 -7.34 10.60
C ARG A 43 5.31 -7.21 11.01
N ALA A 44 6.06 -8.31 11.04
CA ALA A 44 7.48 -8.31 11.35
C ALA A 44 8.30 -7.69 10.20
N ASP A 45 7.99 -8.05 8.96
CA ASP A 45 8.64 -7.47 7.77
C ASP A 45 8.41 -5.95 7.68
N MET A 46 7.18 -5.50 7.91
CA MET A 46 6.86 -4.07 7.98
C MET A 46 7.66 -3.36 9.07
N ARG A 47 7.74 -3.95 10.27
CA ARG A 47 8.51 -3.36 11.39
C ARG A 47 10.00 -3.27 11.06
N ALA A 48 10.58 -4.32 10.48
CA ALA A 48 11.98 -4.33 10.06
C ALA A 48 12.25 -3.25 9.01
N ARG A 49 11.35 -3.09 8.03
CA ARG A 49 11.45 -2.06 6.99
C ARG A 49 11.37 -0.64 7.55
N ILE A 50 10.49 -0.40 8.52
CA ILE A 50 10.37 0.91 9.20
C ILE A 50 11.63 1.19 10.03
N ALA A 51 12.12 0.22 10.79
CA ALA A 51 13.33 0.36 11.60
C ALA A 51 14.59 0.64 10.75
N ALA A 52 14.61 0.15 9.50
CA ALA A 52 15.71 0.39 8.57
C ALA A 52 15.67 1.77 7.88
N GLN A 53 14.63 2.59 8.09
CA GLN A 53 14.56 3.91 7.46
C GLN A 53 15.57 4.89 8.09
N PRO A 54 16.34 5.64 7.28
CA PRO A 54 17.25 6.64 7.81
C PRO A 54 16.46 7.75 8.52
N GLY A 55 16.87 8.08 9.75
CA GLY A 55 16.21 9.07 10.58
C GLY A 55 15.01 8.54 11.39
N PHE A 56 14.69 7.25 11.30
CA PHE A 56 13.71 6.64 12.19
C PHE A 56 14.26 6.58 13.63
N LYS A 57 13.60 7.28 14.55
CA LYS A 57 13.83 7.17 15.99
C LYS A 57 12.66 6.42 16.59
N PRO A 58 12.86 5.20 17.14
CA PRO A 58 11.79 4.50 17.85
C PRO A 58 11.36 5.30 19.08
N TYR A 59 10.08 5.25 19.40
CA TYR A 59 9.57 5.80 20.66
C TYR A 59 9.93 4.86 21.81
N ASP A 60 10.35 5.43 22.93
CA ASP A 60 10.78 4.73 24.14
C ASP A 60 9.57 4.14 24.90
N SER A 61 8.37 4.70 24.74
CA SER A 61 7.16 4.21 25.41
C SER A 61 5.85 4.59 24.70
N THR A 62 4.76 3.88 25.04
CA THR A 62 3.41 4.23 24.60
C THR A 62 2.99 5.62 25.08
N GLN A 63 3.40 6.01 26.30
CA GLN A 63 3.09 7.33 26.85
C GLN A 63 3.69 8.44 25.98
N GLU A 64 4.88 8.20 25.44
CA GLU A 64 5.54 9.10 24.50
C GLU A 64 4.69 9.39 23.26
N VAL A 65 4.10 8.35 22.68
CA VAL A 65 3.24 8.44 21.51
C VAL A 65 1.96 9.18 21.85
N VAL A 66 1.39 8.92 23.02
CA VAL A 66 0.20 9.63 23.51
C VAL A 66 0.48 11.13 23.68
N ASP A 67 1.61 11.49 24.28
CA ASP A 67 2.00 12.89 24.47
C ASP A 67 2.25 13.57 23.12
N MET A 68 2.84 12.86 22.15
CA MET A 68 2.99 13.36 20.79
C MET A 68 1.64 13.62 20.11
N VAL A 69 0.71 12.66 20.18
CA VAL A 69 -0.62 12.80 19.57
C VAL A 69 -1.39 13.96 20.20
N ARG A 70 -1.32 14.10 21.53
CA ARG A 70 -1.91 15.24 22.26
C ARG A 70 -1.29 16.55 21.79
N TRP A 71 0.04 16.62 21.69
CA TRP A 71 0.72 17.80 21.15
C TRP A 71 0.28 18.14 19.73
N ILE A 72 0.25 17.18 18.79
CA ILE A 72 -0.19 17.41 17.39
C ILE A 72 -1.62 17.94 17.36
N ARG A 73 -2.51 17.38 18.19
CA ARG A 73 -3.91 17.78 18.26
C ARG A 73 -4.08 19.19 18.83
N ASP A 74 -3.29 19.53 19.84
CA ASP A 74 -3.44 20.75 20.64
C ASP A 74 -2.45 21.84 20.23
N ALA A 75 -1.72 21.67 19.11
CA ALA A 75 -0.50 22.39 18.77
C ALA A 75 -0.65 23.93 18.72
N GLU A 76 -0.46 24.56 19.88
CA GLU A 76 0.04 25.93 20.03
C GLU A 76 1.47 25.83 20.62
N GLY A 77 2.49 25.97 19.77
CA GLY A 77 3.89 26.11 20.21
C GLY A 77 4.90 25.22 19.49
N ASP A 78 6.16 25.36 19.90
CA ASP A 78 7.31 24.71 19.30
C ASP A 78 7.42 23.24 19.75
N PRO A 79 7.57 22.26 18.82
CA PRO A 79 7.72 20.86 19.20
C PRO A 79 8.93 20.62 20.13
N PRO A 80 8.85 19.63 21.03
CA PRO A 80 9.99 19.10 21.76
C PRO A 80 11.17 18.78 20.83
N ALA A 81 12.40 19.08 21.28
CA ALA A 81 13.62 18.92 20.49
C ALA A 81 13.81 17.52 19.88
N ARG A 82 13.31 16.47 20.53
CA ARG A 82 13.37 15.10 20.01
C ARG A 82 12.46 14.82 18.81
N TRP A 83 11.40 15.62 18.62
CA TRP A 83 10.46 15.52 17.50
C TRP A 83 10.74 16.56 16.41
N ARG A 84 11.77 17.40 16.59
CA ARG A 84 12.32 18.25 15.54
C ARG A 84 13.14 17.36 14.60
N ARG A 85 12.82 17.39 13.30
CA ARG A 85 13.56 16.66 12.25
C ARG A 85 14.94 17.25 12.03
#